data_AF-A0A835S6W7-F1
#
_entry.id   AF-A0A835S6W7-F1
#
_cell.length_a   1.000
_cell.length_b   1.000
_cell.length_c   1.000
_cell.angle_alpha   90.00
_cell.angle_beta   90.00
_cell.angle_gamma   90.00
#
_symmetry.space_group_name_H-M   'P 1'
#
loop_
_entity.id
_entity.type
_entity.pdbx_description
1 polymer ?
#
loop_
_entity_poly.entity_id
_entity_poly.type
_entity_poly.pdbx_seq_one_letter_code
_entity_poly.pdbx_strand_id
1 'polypeptide(L)'
;MPTEVIAESWSDSLKCYINSLSRPKRVFIILNPFGGKRSARRIFHSVVRPFLSQLTSCTLCKVVNGLLQRDDWDTAIKMPLGIIPAGTGNGIAKSLLDVAGEMYSIQNATFAVIRGHKRPLDVATVLQGETRFFSILMLTWGLVADIDIESEKYRWMGRTRIDFYFILRVMKLRKYNGHLEFVPAPGHDFYGEPKKESTSHRRTIDTSSRVDGDSKVKQTGYQCPSTSFKDSEWRSLEGPFIAISLVNVPWVGEDSMPAPKAEFSDGFLDLALIKDCPKSALVSISMKIRDGTHVNSPYVIYLKVKAFKLFPGN
;
A
#
# COMPACT_ATOMS: atom_id res chain seq x y z
N MET A 1 35.66 4.10 21.51
CA MET A 1 34.83 2.99 21.03
C MET A 1 34.09 2.40 22.23
N PRO A 2 32.82 1.98 22.12
CA PRO A 2 32.19 1.26 23.23
C PRO A 2 32.99 -0.03 23.46
N THR A 3 33.41 -0.29 24.70
CA THR A 3 34.14 -1.51 25.09
C THR A 3 33.24 -2.73 24.91
N GLU A 4 33.82 -3.86 24.54
CA GLU A 4 33.13 -5.15 24.31
C GLU A 4 32.22 -5.53 25.50
N VAL A 5 32.68 -5.24 26.72
CA VAL A 5 31.96 -5.38 27.99
C VAL A 5 30.64 -4.59 28.03
N ILE A 6 30.61 -3.37 27.47
CA ILE A 6 29.40 -2.56 27.39
C ILE A 6 28.41 -3.22 26.43
N ALA A 7 28.87 -3.70 25.27
CA ALA A 7 28.01 -4.38 24.31
C ALA A 7 27.40 -5.67 24.88
N GLU A 8 28.17 -6.44 25.66
CA GLU A 8 27.67 -7.64 26.35
C GLU A 8 26.62 -7.29 27.42
N SER A 9 26.90 -6.29 28.26
CA SER A 9 25.94 -5.83 29.28
C SER A 9 24.61 -5.36 28.67
N TRP A 10 24.66 -4.66 27.53
CA TRP A 10 23.47 -4.25 26.79
C TRP A 10 22.75 -5.45 26.18
N SER A 11 23.48 -6.41 25.63
CA SER A 11 22.92 -7.67 25.09
C SER A 11 22.17 -8.45 26.16
N ASP A 12 22.74 -8.56 27.36
CA ASP A 12 22.12 -9.30 28.46
C ASP A 12 20.92 -8.56 29.04
N SER A 13 20.99 -7.24 29.16
CA SER A 13 19.84 -6.41 29.55
C SER A 13 18.69 -6.55 28.55
N LEU A 14 19.00 -6.54 27.24
CA LEU A 14 18.03 -6.78 26.17
C LEU A 14 17.44 -8.18 26.26
N LYS A 15 18.25 -9.22 26.47
CA LYS A 15 17.75 -10.60 26.64
C LYS A 15 16.83 -10.72 27.85
N CYS A 16 17.19 -10.15 28.99
CA CYS A 16 16.37 -10.16 30.20
C CYS A 16 15.02 -9.46 29.97
N TYR A 17 15.04 -8.28 29.35
CA TYR A 17 13.81 -7.57 28.97
C TYR A 17 12.99 -8.37 27.96
N ILE A 18 13.61 -8.94 26.92
CA ILE A 18 12.91 -9.75 25.92
C ILE A 18 12.27 -11.00 26.56
N ASN A 19 12.94 -11.60 27.56
CA ASN A 19 12.45 -12.78 28.26
C ASN A 19 11.28 -12.49 29.20
N SER A 20 11.16 -11.27 29.72
CA SER A 20 10.02 -10.84 30.54
C SER A 20 8.75 -10.58 29.71
N LEU A 21 8.88 -10.37 28.40
CA LEU A 21 7.74 -10.14 27.52
C LEU A 21 6.95 -11.44 27.23
N SER A 22 5.64 -11.41 27.46
CA SER A 22 4.68 -12.49 27.21
C SER A 22 4.36 -12.64 25.70
N ARG A 23 5.37 -12.82 24.86
CA ARG A 23 5.24 -12.79 23.39
C ARG A 23 5.89 -14.01 22.71
N PRO A 24 5.57 -14.29 21.43
CA PRO A 24 6.20 -15.37 20.69
C PRO A 24 7.72 -15.21 20.65
N LYS A 25 8.45 -16.22 21.16
CA LYS A 25 9.92 -16.26 21.19
C LYS A 25 10.54 -16.82 19.90
N ARG A 26 9.69 -17.34 19.00
CA ARG A 26 10.08 -17.91 17.71
C ARG A 26 9.48 -17.04 16.61
N VAL A 27 10.34 -16.56 15.72
CA VAL A 27 9.94 -15.73 14.57
C VAL A 27 10.25 -16.49 13.30
N PHE A 28 9.28 -16.54 12.39
CA PHE A 28 9.51 -17.03 11.04
C PHE A 28 9.95 -15.88 10.14
N ILE A 29 11.05 -16.05 9.40
CA ILE A 29 11.68 -14.98 8.62
C ILE A 29 11.52 -15.27 7.14
N ILE A 30 10.85 -14.37 6.42
CA ILE A 30 10.67 -14.47 4.95
C ILE A 30 11.58 -13.45 4.27
N LEU A 31 12.76 -13.91 3.85
CA LEU A 31 13.73 -13.08 3.17
C LEU A 31 13.58 -13.19 1.65
N ASN A 32 13.39 -12.07 0.95
CA ASN A 32 13.61 -12.02 -0.49
C ASN A 32 15.09 -11.64 -0.77
N PRO A 33 15.96 -12.60 -1.18
CA PRO A 33 17.39 -12.33 -1.37
C PRO A 33 17.67 -11.37 -2.53
N PHE A 34 16.71 -11.18 -3.44
CA PHE A 34 16.81 -10.24 -4.57
C PHE A 34 16.30 -8.83 -4.24
N GLY A 35 15.92 -8.57 -2.98
CA GLY A 35 15.52 -7.24 -2.52
C GLY A 35 16.65 -6.20 -2.68
N GLY A 36 16.29 -5.00 -3.15
CA GLY A 36 17.25 -3.92 -3.43
C GLY A 36 18.22 -4.26 -4.55
N LYS A 37 19.49 -3.85 -4.41
CA LYS A 37 20.60 -4.24 -5.31
C LYS A 37 21.16 -5.63 -4.93
N ARG A 38 20.28 -6.62 -4.70
CA ARG A 38 20.61 -7.96 -4.16
C ARG A 38 21.35 -7.92 -2.81
N SER A 39 21.17 -6.85 -2.05
CA SER A 39 21.85 -6.62 -0.78
C SER A 39 21.10 -7.21 0.42
N ALA A 40 19.87 -7.67 0.24
CA ALA A 40 19.00 -8.16 1.31
C ALA A 40 19.66 -9.27 2.15
N ARG A 41 20.32 -10.26 1.52
CA ARG A 41 21.04 -11.32 2.23
C ARG A 41 22.22 -10.79 3.06
N ARG A 42 22.98 -9.82 2.53
CA ARG A 42 24.08 -9.18 3.25
C ARG A 42 23.56 -8.41 4.46
N ILE A 43 22.54 -7.57 4.25
CA ILE A 43 21.86 -6.81 5.31
C ILE A 43 21.31 -7.76 6.38
N PHE A 44 20.76 -8.91 5.97
CA PHE A 44 20.33 -9.93 6.90
C PHE A 44 21.46 -10.39 7.78
N HIS A 45 22.58 -10.87 7.23
CA HIS A 45 23.65 -11.37 8.07
C HIS A 45 24.35 -10.30 8.91
N SER A 46 24.53 -9.08 8.38
CA SER A 46 25.33 -8.03 9.03
C SER A 46 24.54 -7.17 10.02
N VAL A 47 23.26 -6.87 9.73
CA VAL A 47 22.46 -5.93 10.52
C VAL A 47 21.33 -6.65 11.22
N VAL A 48 20.61 -7.52 10.52
CA VAL A 48 19.35 -8.04 11.07
C VAL A 48 19.54 -9.33 11.85
N ARG A 49 20.39 -10.28 11.46
CA ARG A 49 20.57 -11.57 12.14
C ARG A 49 20.93 -11.40 13.63
N PRO A 50 21.73 -10.40 14.04
CA PRO A 50 21.92 -10.10 15.46
C PRO A 50 20.64 -9.70 16.22
N PHE A 51 19.57 -9.30 15.51
CA PHE A 51 18.39 -8.60 16.05
C PHE A 51 16.99 -9.14 15.57
N LEU A 52 16.92 -9.93 14.50
CA LEU A 52 15.85 -10.74 13.85
C LEU A 52 14.65 -10.06 13.09
N SER A 53 14.17 -10.81 12.06
CA SER A 53 13.06 -10.62 11.07
C SER A 53 13.31 -9.76 9.82
N GLN A 54 12.82 -10.12 8.63
CA GLN A 54 12.83 -9.24 7.43
C GLN A 54 11.58 -9.47 6.58
N LEU A 55 10.96 -8.39 6.11
CA LEU A 55 9.89 -8.36 5.11
C LEU A 55 9.95 -7.01 4.38
N THR A 56 9.92 -7.03 3.05
CA THR A 56 9.84 -5.83 2.20
C THR A 56 8.42 -5.62 1.72
N SER A 57 7.99 -4.39 1.37
CA SER A 57 6.57 -4.12 1.07
C SER A 57 5.98 -5.02 -0.03
N CYS A 58 6.71 -5.26 -1.12
CA CYS A 58 6.26 -6.20 -2.18
C CYS A 58 6.16 -7.65 -1.70
N THR A 59 7.05 -8.08 -0.80
CA THR A 59 7.03 -9.43 -0.22
C THR A 59 5.87 -9.54 0.78
N LEU A 60 5.62 -8.47 1.53
CA LEU A 60 4.53 -8.39 2.50
C LEU A 60 3.16 -8.51 1.81
N CYS A 61 2.95 -7.84 0.68
CA CYS A 61 1.72 -8.04 -0.11
C CYS A 61 1.52 -9.51 -0.47
N LYS A 62 2.57 -10.23 -0.90
CA LYS A 62 2.48 -11.67 -1.21
C LYS A 62 2.13 -12.51 0.01
N VAL A 63 2.73 -12.21 1.16
CA VAL A 63 2.41 -12.89 2.42
C VAL A 63 0.95 -12.67 2.79
N VAL A 64 0.47 -11.43 2.76
CA VAL A 64 -0.93 -11.10 3.07
C VAL A 64 -1.90 -11.78 2.10
N ASN A 65 -1.62 -11.75 0.80
CA ASN A 65 -2.44 -12.47 -0.19
C ASN A 65 -2.46 -13.98 0.09
N GLY A 66 -1.31 -14.58 0.39
CA GLY A 66 -1.22 -16.00 0.75
C GLY A 66 -1.99 -16.35 2.02
N LEU A 67 -1.94 -15.49 3.05
CA LEU A 67 -2.71 -15.69 4.29
C LEU A 67 -4.22 -15.61 4.04
N LEU A 68 -4.67 -14.65 3.22
CA LEU A 68 -6.09 -14.45 2.91
C LEU A 68 -6.68 -15.51 1.97
N GLN A 69 -5.86 -16.29 1.28
CA GLN A 69 -6.32 -17.39 0.40
C GLN A 69 -6.52 -18.73 1.14
N ARG A 70 -6.08 -18.83 2.41
CA ARG A 70 -6.18 -20.05 3.22
C ARG A 70 -7.60 -20.28 3.75
N ASP A 71 -7.97 -21.53 4.00
CA ASP A 71 -9.25 -21.86 4.64
C ASP A 71 -9.39 -21.25 6.04
N ASP A 72 -8.31 -21.20 6.81
CA ASP A 72 -8.22 -20.62 8.16
C ASP A 72 -7.79 -19.15 8.15
N TRP A 73 -8.09 -18.41 7.07
CA TRP A 73 -7.63 -17.02 6.87
C TRP A 73 -7.96 -16.10 8.06
N ASP A 74 -9.12 -16.29 8.69
CA ASP A 74 -9.63 -15.46 9.79
C ASP A 74 -8.75 -15.52 11.04
N THR A 75 -8.05 -16.66 11.21
CA THR A 75 -7.08 -16.88 12.28
C THR A 75 -5.67 -16.56 11.78
N ALA A 76 -5.34 -16.95 10.55
CA ALA A 76 -4.02 -16.73 9.96
C ALA A 76 -3.66 -15.25 9.80
N ILE A 77 -4.61 -14.40 9.40
CA ILE A 77 -4.40 -12.95 9.21
C ILE A 77 -4.15 -12.20 10.52
N LYS A 78 -4.56 -12.76 11.67
CA LYS A 78 -4.31 -12.18 13.00
C LYS A 78 -2.86 -12.38 13.47
N MET A 79 -2.06 -13.17 12.73
CA MET A 79 -0.65 -13.35 13.02
C MET A 79 0.11 -12.00 12.86
N PRO A 80 0.80 -11.51 13.89
CA PRO A 80 1.55 -10.26 13.79
C PRO A 80 2.70 -10.35 12.78
N LEU A 81 2.82 -9.36 11.91
CA LEU A 81 3.88 -9.29 10.90
C LEU A 81 4.88 -8.17 11.25
N GLY A 82 6.16 -8.54 11.38
CA GLY A 82 7.27 -7.61 11.59
C GLY A 82 7.92 -7.22 10.27
N ILE A 83 8.17 -5.93 10.05
CA ILE A 83 8.67 -5.40 8.78
C ILE A 83 10.02 -4.75 9.01
N ILE A 84 11.02 -5.19 8.24
CA ILE A 84 12.35 -4.59 8.25
C ILE A 84 12.72 -4.18 6.82
N PRO A 85 12.99 -2.89 6.58
CA PRO A 85 13.21 -2.37 5.25
C PRO A 85 14.48 -2.96 4.63
N ALA A 86 14.37 -3.49 3.42
CA ALA A 86 15.50 -3.97 2.64
C ALA A 86 15.28 -3.69 1.15
N GLY A 87 16.01 -2.71 0.61
CA GLY A 87 15.85 -2.27 -0.78
C GLY A 87 15.09 -0.96 -0.92
N THR A 88 14.46 -0.73 -2.07
CA THR A 88 13.96 0.60 -2.48
C THR A 88 12.48 0.85 -2.19
N GLY A 89 11.66 -0.18 -1.96
CA GLY A 89 10.20 -0.08 -1.77
C GLY A 89 9.77 -0.47 -0.36
N ASN A 90 9.95 0.43 0.62
CA ASN A 90 9.68 0.17 2.04
C ASN A 90 8.67 1.15 2.68
N GLY A 91 7.70 1.63 1.91
CA GLY A 91 6.71 2.61 2.38
C GLY A 91 6.03 2.25 3.71
N ILE A 92 5.66 0.98 3.90
CA ILE A 92 5.01 0.54 5.15
C ILE A 92 5.97 0.66 6.34
N ALA A 93 7.24 0.25 6.17
CA ALA A 93 8.23 0.38 7.24
C ALA A 93 8.51 1.85 7.58
N LYS A 94 8.61 2.72 6.56
CA LYS A 94 8.74 4.17 6.77
C LYS A 94 7.53 4.73 7.51
N SER A 95 6.31 4.38 7.08
CA SER A 95 5.07 4.84 7.74
C SER A 95 4.99 4.41 9.20
N LEU A 96 5.35 3.16 9.51
CA LEU A 96 5.32 2.65 10.88
C LEU A 96 6.33 3.37 11.79
N LEU A 97 7.55 3.62 11.29
CA LEU A 97 8.57 4.35 12.04
C LEU A 97 8.21 5.82 12.23
N ASP A 98 7.67 6.44 11.19
CA ASP A 98 7.27 7.85 11.20
C ASP A 98 6.23 8.13 12.29
N VAL A 99 5.18 7.30 12.37
CA VAL A 99 4.17 7.44 13.44
C VAL A 99 4.70 7.02 14.81
N ALA A 100 5.74 6.19 14.88
CA ALA A 100 6.43 5.91 16.13
C ALA A 100 7.35 7.06 16.58
N GLY A 101 7.51 8.12 15.79
CA GLY A 101 8.46 9.21 16.05
C GLY A 101 9.93 8.79 15.87
N GLU A 102 10.17 7.69 15.14
CA GLU A 102 11.48 7.09 14.97
C GLU A 102 12.07 7.46 13.61
N MET A 103 13.38 7.73 13.57
CA MET A 103 14.06 7.93 12.30
C MET A 103 14.01 6.67 11.44
N TYR A 104 13.84 6.84 10.13
CA TYR A 104 13.85 5.71 9.20
C TYR A 104 15.25 5.09 9.13
N SER A 105 15.39 3.90 9.72
CA SER A 105 16.59 3.10 9.66
C SER A 105 16.26 1.62 9.83
N ILE A 106 17.17 0.76 9.36
CA ILE A 106 17.03 -0.70 9.52
C ILE A 106 17.08 -1.05 11.01
N GLN A 107 17.92 -0.37 11.78
CA GLN A 107 18.10 -0.58 13.21
C GLN A 107 16.81 -0.23 13.96
N ASN A 108 16.24 0.94 13.71
CA ASN A 108 15.00 1.37 14.38
C ASN A 108 13.82 0.49 14.00
N ALA A 109 13.73 0.05 12.73
CA ALA A 109 12.73 -0.95 12.32
C ALA A 109 12.92 -2.27 13.09
N THR A 110 14.17 -2.72 13.24
CA THR A 110 14.46 -3.95 13.98
C THR A 110 14.11 -3.81 15.45
N PHE A 111 14.49 -2.70 16.10
CA PHE A 111 14.09 -2.41 17.47
C PHE A 111 12.58 -2.26 17.63
N ALA A 112 11.86 -1.72 16.65
CA ALA A 112 10.40 -1.67 16.67
C ALA A 112 9.79 -3.08 16.66
N VAL A 113 10.30 -4.00 15.82
CA VAL A 113 9.88 -5.40 15.84
C VAL A 113 10.25 -6.08 17.16
N ILE A 114 11.45 -5.84 17.68
CA ILE A 114 11.89 -6.33 18.99
C ILE A 114 11.08 -5.69 20.12
N ARG A 115 10.48 -4.52 19.99
CA ARG A 115 9.55 -4.00 21.00
C ARG A 115 8.21 -4.73 20.95
N GLY A 116 7.78 -5.15 19.76
CA GLY A 116 6.61 -6.01 19.57
C GLY A 116 5.27 -5.30 19.75
N HIS A 117 5.26 -3.97 19.77
CA HIS A 117 4.02 -3.20 19.63
C HIS A 117 3.38 -3.50 18.28
N LYS A 118 2.06 -3.67 18.28
CA LYS A 118 1.29 -4.05 17.11
C LYS A 118 0.28 -2.95 16.82
N ARG A 119 -0.04 -2.79 15.55
CA ARG A 119 -1.11 -1.92 15.08
C ARG A 119 -1.91 -2.66 14.01
N PRO A 120 -3.25 -2.55 14.00
CA PRO A 120 -4.05 -3.00 12.86
C PRO A 120 -3.65 -2.26 11.57
N LEU A 121 -3.78 -2.93 10.44
CA LEU A 121 -3.54 -2.38 9.11
C LEU A 121 -4.69 -2.81 8.20
N ASP A 122 -5.32 -1.86 7.53
CA ASP A 122 -6.37 -2.13 6.56
C ASP A 122 -5.83 -2.86 5.35
N VAL A 123 -6.70 -3.65 4.72
CA VAL A 123 -6.37 -4.39 3.49
C VAL A 123 -7.41 -4.05 2.44
N ALA A 124 -6.98 -3.43 1.35
CA ALA A 124 -7.82 -3.18 0.19
C ALA A 124 -8.04 -4.47 -0.60
N THR A 125 -9.29 -4.80 -0.86
CA THR A 125 -9.64 -5.86 -1.82
C THR A 125 -9.76 -5.27 -3.21
N VAL A 126 -9.08 -5.88 -4.18
CA VAL A 126 -9.06 -5.45 -5.58
C VAL A 126 -9.65 -6.53 -6.45
N LEU A 127 -10.57 -6.11 -7.32
CA LEU A 127 -11.20 -6.96 -8.33
C LEU A 127 -10.84 -6.41 -9.71
N GLN A 128 -10.23 -7.24 -10.55
CA GLN A 128 -9.90 -6.91 -11.93
C GLN A 128 -10.34 -8.05 -12.84
N GLY A 129 -11.44 -7.85 -13.57
CA GLY A 129 -12.10 -8.93 -14.29
C GLY A 129 -12.47 -10.06 -13.33
N GLU A 130 -11.99 -11.27 -13.61
CA GLU A 130 -12.21 -12.45 -12.75
C GLU A 130 -11.14 -12.60 -11.65
N THR A 131 -10.09 -11.77 -11.67
CA THR A 131 -8.97 -11.89 -10.72
C THR A 131 -9.22 -11.06 -9.48
N ARG A 132 -9.04 -11.67 -8.31
CA ARG A 132 -9.08 -11.01 -7.00
C ARG A 132 -7.72 -11.05 -6.33
N PHE A 133 -7.28 -9.90 -5.83
CA PHE A 133 -6.07 -9.79 -5.03
C PHE A 133 -6.21 -8.70 -3.96
N PHE A 134 -5.24 -8.67 -3.05
CA PHE A 134 -5.25 -7.77 -1.90
C PHE A 134 -4.08 -6.80 -1.96
N SER A 135 -4.31 -5.54 -1.58
CA SER A 135 -3.29 -4.51 -1.47
C SER A 135 -3.28 -3.91 -0.08
N ILE A 136 -2.10 -3.60 0.44
CA ILE A 136 -1.89 -3.05 1.78
C ILE A 136 -1.14 -1.70 1.75
N LEU A 137 -0.73 -1.25 0.56
CA LEU A 137 0.12 -0.08 0.39
C LEU A 137 -0.53 0.93 -0.55
N MET A 138 -0.53 0.63 -1.85
CA MET A 138 -0.98 1.56 -2.89
C MET A 138 -1.47 0.80 -4.12
N LEU A 139 -2.47 1.37 -4.79
CA LEU A 139 -2.87 1.06 -6.17
C LEU A 139 -2.77 2.34 -6.97
N THR A 140 -2.24 2.29 -8.19
CA THR A 140 -2.04 3.49 -8.98
C THR A 140 -2.28 3.27 -10.47
N TRP A 141 -2.73 4.33 -11.14
CA TRP A 141 -2.98 4.36 -12.57
C TRP A 141 -2.52 5.70 -13.16
N GLY A 142 -2.10 5.68 -14.42
CA GLY A 142 -1.54 6.83 -15.12
C GLY A 142 -0.04 7.02 -14.89
N LEU A 143 0.40 8.27 -14.74
CA LEU A 143 1.82 8.63 -14.73
C LEU A 143 2.66 7.85 -13.72
N VAL A 144 2.16 7.65 -12.50
CA VAL A 144 2.89 6.92 -11.45
C VAL A 144 3.07 5.45 -11.83
N ALA A 145 2.02 4.82 -12.40
CA ALA A 145 2.10 3.44 -12.91
C ALA A 145 3.10 3.32 -14.08
N ASP A 146 3.08 4.26 -15.03
CA ASP A 146 4.05 4.31 -16.13
C ASP A 146 5.48 4.41 -15.60
N ILE A 147 5.71 5.24 -14.57
CA ILE A 147 7.04 5.38 -13.97
C ILE A 147 7.45 4.08 -13.30
N ASP A 148 6.58 3.46 -12.51
CA ASP A 148 6.89 2.22 -11.81
C ASP A 148 7.25 1.09 -12.78
N ILE A 149 6.46 0.92 -13.86
CA ILE A 149 6.63 -0.14 -14.85
C ILE A 149 7.82 0.16 -15.77
N GLU A 150 7.80 1.30 -16.45
CA GLU A 150 8.74 1.56 -17.54
C GLU A 150 10.16 1.89 -17.03
N SER A 151 10.32 2.31 -15.77
CA SER A 151 11.64 2.53 -15.16
C SER A 151 12.33 1.24 -14.70
N GLU A 152 11.66 0.08 -14.70
CA GLU A 152 12.26 -1.22 -14.33
C GLU A 152 13.46 -1.59 -15.21
N LYS A 153 13.49 -1.13 -16.47
CA LYS A 153 14.65 -1.28 -17.37
C LYS A 153 15.93 -0.61 -16.83
N TYR A 154 15.80 0.30 -15.88
CA TYR A 154 16.91 0.98 -15.22
C TYR A 154 17.11 0.56 -13.76
N ARG A 155 16.76 -0.68 -13.41
CA ARG A 155 16.92 -1.23 -12.05
C ARG A 155 18.35 -1.09 -11.49
N TRP A 156 19.36 -1.02 -12.36
CA TRP A 156 20.77 -0.78 -12.00
C TRP A 156 20.99 0.57 -11.31
N MET A 157 20.19 1.60 -11.62
CA MET A 157 20.23 2.92 -10.99
C MET A 157 19.69 2.90 -9.55
N GLY A 158 19.08 1.80 -9.11
CA GLY A 158 18.41 1.74 -7.82
C GLY A 158 17.22 2.69 -7.77
N ARG A 159 17.13 3.50 -6.71
CA ARG A 159 15.98 4.38 -6.45
C ARG A 159 15.89 5.57 -7.40
N THR A 160 17.04 6.11 -7.81
CA THR A 160 17.14 7.25 -8.73
C THR A 160 16.48 6.99 -10.08
N ARG A 161 16.20 5.72 -10.43
CA ARG A 161 15.43 5.37 -11.62
C ARG A 161 14.05 6.03 -11.66
N ILE A 162 13.41 6.19 -10.50
CA ILE A 162 12.07 6.78 -10.39
C ILE A 162 12.13 8.25 -10.77
N ASP A 163 13.07 9.01 -10.17
CA ASP A 163 13.26 10.43 -10.45
C ASP A 163 13.68 10.68 -11.91
N PHE A 164 14.65 9.89 -12.40
CA PHE A 164 15.11 9.96 -13.79
C PHE A 164 13.95 9.74 -14.77
N TYR A 165 13.15 8.70 -14.53
CA TYR A 165 12.06 8.36 -15.43
C TYR A 165 10.90 9.33 -15.32
N PHE A 166 10.63 9.88 -14.13
CA PHE A 166 9.68 10.96 -13.95
C PHE A 166 10.02 12.15 -14.85
N ILE A 167 11.28 12.61 -14.88
CA ILE A 167 11.71 13.72 -15.74
C ILE A 167 11.42 13.41 -17.22
N LEU A 168 11.77 12.20 -17.69
CA LEU A 168 11.49 11.77 -19.06
C LEU A 168 9.99 11.79 -19.39
N ARG A 169 9.15 11.33 -18.45
CA ARG A 169 7.69 11.32 -18.62
C ARG A 169 7.09 12.72 -18.53
N VAL A 170 7.63 13.64 -17.74
CA VAL A 170 7.21 15.05 -17.74
C VAL A 170 7.48 15.71 -19.10
N MET A 171 8.61 15.40 -19.75
CA MET A 171 8.90 15.91 -21.09
C MET A 171 7.89 15.41 -22.13
N LYS A 172 7.48 14.13 -22.04
CA LYS A 172 6.49 13.48 -22.92
C LYS A 172 5.24 13.03 -22.14
N LEU A 173 4.56 13.99 -21.52
CA LEU A 173 3.43 13.73 -20.62
C LEU A 173 2.27 13.09 -21.38
N ARG A 174 1.79 11.94 -20.89
CA ARG A 174 0.52 11.34 -21.35
C ARG A 174 -0.60 11.85 -20.45
N LYS A 175 -1.77 12.01 -21.05
CA LYS A 175 -3.03 12.20 -20.33
C LYS A 175 -3.84 10.93 -20.46
N TYR A 176 -4.52 10.54 -19.40
CA TYR A 176 -5.26 9.30 -19.35
C TYR A 176 -6.74 9.63 -19.19
N ASN A 177 -7.51 9.29 -20.21
CA ASN A 177 -8.96 9.38 -20.14
C ASN A 177 -9.47 8.18 -19.36
N GLY A 178 -10.45 8.41 -18.51
CA GLY A 178 -11.05 7.37 -17.69
C GLY A 178 -12.21 7.94 -16.91
N HIS A 179 -13.09 7.04 -16.50
CA HIS A 179 -14.19 7.34 -15.60
C HIS A 179 -13.91 6.65 -14.28
N LEU A 180 -14.12 7.34 -13.17
CA LEU A 180 -13.99 6.74 -11.85
C LEU A 180 -15.28 6.94 -11.07
N GLU A 181 -15.64 5.90 -10.31
CA GLU A 181 -16.73 5.92 -9.34
C GLU A 181 -16.16 5.63 -7.96
N PHE A 182 -16.64 6.33 -6.93
CA PHE A 182 -16.19 6.08 -5.56
C PHE A 182 -17.30 6.33 -4.55
N VAL A 183 -17.15 5.72 -3.37
CA VAL A 183 -17.95 6.03 -2.18
C VAL A 183 -17.07 6.89 -1.27
N PRO A 184 -17.36 8.18 -1.10
CA PRO A 184 -16.59 9.06 -0.23
C PRO A 184 -16.70 8.64 1.24
N ALA A 185 -15.66 8.94 2.03
CA ALA A 185 -15.76 8.91 3.49
C ALA A 185 -16.59 10.10 3.99
N PRO A 186 -17.22 10.01 5.18
CA PRO A 186 -17.98 11.12 5.74
C PRO A 186 -17.20 12.44 5.70
N GLY A 187 -17.83 13.50 5.16
CA GLY A 187 -17.22 14.81 5.02
C GLY A 187 -16.39 15.01 3.75
N HIS A 188 -16.32 14.02 2.85
CA HIS A 188 -15.69 14.13 1.53
C HIS A 188 -16.70 14.14 0.38
N ASP A 189 -17.97 14.35 0.70
CA ASP A 189 -19.12 14.23 -0.21
C ASP A 189 -19.23 15.40 -1.21
N PHE A 190 -18.37 16.40 -1.06
CA PHE A 190 -18.31 17.59 -1.91
C PHE A 190 -17.54 17.37 -3.22
N TYR A 191 -16.89 16.22 -3.39
CA TYR A 191 -16.19 15.86 -4.62
C TYR A 191 -17.05 14.97 -5.53
N GLY A 192 -17.02 15.27 -6.82
CA GLY A 192 -17.69 14.48 -7.85
C GLY A 192 -19.20 14.68 -7.90
N GLU A 193 -19.77 14.31 -9.03
CA GLU A 193 -21.21 14.39 -9.25
C GLU A 193 -21.90 13.20 -8.58
N PRO A 194 -23.03 13.39 -7.89
CA PRO A 194 -23.87 12.28 -7.44
C PRO A 194 -24.29 11.43 -8.63
N LYS A 195 -24.19 10.11 -8.49
CA LYS A 195 -24.74 9.22 -9.50
C LYS A 195 -26.25 9.35 -9.49
N LYS A 196 -26.82 10.00 -10.50
CA LYS A 196 -28.27 10.00 -10.72
C LYS A 196 -28.69 8.56 -10.95
N GLU A 197 -29.54 8.02 -10.08
CA GLU A 197 -30.20 6.75 -10.36
C GLU A 197 -30.95 6.90 -11.68
N SER A 198 -30.45 6.24 -12.72
CA SER A 198 -31.21 6.08 -13.95
C SER A 198 -32.38 5.14 -13.65
N THR A 199 -33.55 5.71 -13.37
CA THR A 199 -34.84 5.05 -13.58
C THR A 199 -35.01 4.73 -15.07
N SER A 200 -34.48 3.60 -15.53
CA SER A 200 -34.93 2.96 -16.77
C SER A 200 -34.52 1.48 -16.81
N HIS A 201 -35.56 0.64 -16.75
CA HIS A 201 -35.59 -0.81 -16.94
C HIS A 201 -34.95 -1.69 -15.86
N ARG A 202 -35.81 -1.95 -14.87
CA ARG A 202 -36.03 -3.25 -14.22
C ARG A 202 -36.11 -4.36 -15.29
N ARG A 203 -34.98 -4.79 -15.86
CA ARG A 203 -34.85 -6.15 -16.39
C ARG A 203 -34.43 -7.02 -15.21
N THR A 204 -35.44 -7.64 -14.62
CA THR A 204 -35.29 -8.95 -13.98
C THR A 204 -34.57 -9.87 -14.98
N ILE A 205 -33.25 -9.94 -14.89
CA ILE A 205 -32.55 -11.18 -15.24
C ILE A 205 -32.72 -12.03 -13.99
N ASP A 206 -33.82 -12.76 -14.02
CA ASP A 206 -34.10 -13.87 -13.15
C ASP A 206 -33.12 -14.98 -13.54
N THR A 207 -31.93 -14.99 -12.94
CA THR A 207 -31.01 -16.14 -12.99
C THR A 207 -31.32 -17.10 -11.83
N SER A 208 -32.60 -17.45 -11.70
CA SER A 208 -33.04 -18.63 -10.96
C SER A 208 -33.44 -19.74 -11.94
N SER A 209 -32.48 -20.29 -12.67
CA SER A 209 -32.62 -21.66 -13.19
C SER A 209 -31.30 -22.27 -13.62
N ARG A 210 -30.95 -23.35 -12.91
CA ARG A 210 -30.05 -24.46 -13.28
C ARG A 210 -28.54 -24.24 -13.09
N VAL A 211 -28.10 -24.47 -11.85
CA VAL A 211 -26.91 -25.29 -11.61
C VAL A 211 -27.33 -26.43 -10.70
N ASP A 212 -27.91 -27.45 -11.31
CA ASP A 212 -27.95 -28.80 -10.76
C ASP A 212 -26.87 -29.55 -11.53
N GLY A 213 -25.78 -29.91 -10.85
CA GLY A 213 -24.57 -30.43 -11.50
C GLY A 213 -23.29 -30.13 -10.72
N ASP A 214 -23.19 -30.77 -9.56
CA ASP A 214 -21.96 -31.26 -8.91
C ASP A 214 -20.61 -30.66 -9.39
N SER A 215 -20.21 -29.55 -8.78
CA SER A 215 -18.80 -29.16 -8.53
C SER A 215 -18.80 -27.93 -7.62
N LYS A 216 -19.05 -28.13 -6.32
CA LYS A 216 -18.70 -27.14 -5.30
C LYS A 216 -17.18 -27.00 -5.27
N VAL A 217 -16.61 -26.20 -6.17
CA VAL A 217 -15.29 -25.62 -5.92
C VAL A 217 -15.50 -24.73 -4.69
N LYS A 218 -15.15 -25.24 -3.51
CA LYS A 218 -15.00 -24.41 -2.31
C LYS A 218 -14.06 -23.29 -2.72
N GLN A 219 -14.57 -22.08 -2.94
CA GLN A 219 -13.72 -20.91 -3.06
C GLN A 219 -13.14 -20.65 -1.66
N THR A 220 -12.00 -21.25 -1.40
CA THR A 220 -11.26 -21.17 -0.14
C THR A 220 -10.75 -19.74 0.09
N GLY A 221 -10.63 -19.31 1.34
CA GLY A 221 -10.12 -17.99 1.69
C GLY A 221 -11.16 -16.90 1.95
N TYR A 222 -10.67 -15.70 2.24
CA TYR A 222 -11.47 -14.52 2.54
C TYR A 222 -12.40 -14.19 1.38
N GLN A 223 -13.70 -14.21 1.66
CA GLN A 223 -14.73 -13.76 0.76
C GLN A 223 -15.07 -12.31 1.12
N CYS A 224 -14.67 -11.38 0.26
CA CYS A 224 -15.07 -9.97 0.37
C CYS A 224 -16.60 -9.90 0.52
N PRO A 225 -17.15 -9.03 1.38
CA PRO A 225 -18.59 -8.84 1.50
C PRO A 225 -19.19 -8.54 0.11
N SER A 226 -19.96 -9.47 -0.45
CA SER A 226 -20.41 -9.45 -1.85
C SER A 226 -21.47 -8.39 -2.15
N THR A 227 -21.84 -7.54 -1.17
CA THR A 227 -23.07 -6.75 -1.23
C THR A 227 -23.01 -5.34 -0.62
N SER A 228 -21.94 -4.85 0.00
CA SER A 228 -22.08 -3.73 0.97
C SER A 228 -22.20 -2.30 0.41
N PHE A 229 -22.14 -2.07 -0.91
CA PHE A 229 -22.15 -0.71 -1.47
C PHE A 229 -23.25 -0.43 -2.48
N LYS A 230 -24.26 -1.31 -2.62
CA LYS A 230 -25.37 -1.05 -3.55
C LYS A 230 -26.21 0.16 -3.12
N ASP A 231 -26.39 0.34 -1.82
CA ASP A 231 -27.18 1.43 -1.24
C ASP A 231 -26.30 2.63 -0.81
N SER A 232 -25.03 2.66 -1.24
CA SER A 232 -24.11 3.76 -0.91
C SER A 232 -24.22 4.90 -1.91
N GLU A 233 -23.96 6.12 -1.45
CA GLU A 233 -23.94 7.31 -2.31
C GLU A 233 -22.68 7.34 -3.18
N TRP A 234 -22.74 6.68 -4.34
CA TRP A 234 -21.66 6.71 -5.31
C TRP A 234 -21.54 8.09 -5.97
N ARG A 235 -20.30 8.56 -6.06
CA ARG A 235 -19.90 9.77 -6.78
C ARG A 235 -19.07 9.39 -8.00
N SER A 236 -19.12 10.22 -9.03
CA SER A 236 -18.33 10.03 -10.24
C SER A 236 -17.45 11.22 -10.60
N LEU A 237 -16.28 10.93 -11.17
CA LEU A 237 -15.40 11.91 -11.79
C LEU A 237 -14.94 11.40 -13.15
N GLU A 238 -14.96 12.29 -14.14
CA GLU A 238 -14.45 12.02 -15.47
C GLU A 238 -13.07 12.67 -15.66
N GLY A 239 -12.23 11.99 -16.44
CA GLY A 239 -10.92 12.47 -16.86
C GLY A 239 -11.00 13.60 -17.88
N PRO A 240 -9.85 14.10 -18.36
CA PRO A 240 -8.54 13.47 -18.28
C PRO A 240 -7.84 13.59 -16.92
N PHE A 241 -7.12 12.54 -16.54
CA PHE A 241 -6.25 12.51 -15.37
C PHE A 241 -4.78 12.37 -15.80
N ILE A 242 -3.86 12.89 -14.99
CA ILE A 242 -2.42 12.61 -15.10
C ILE A 242 -2.06 11.37 -14.27
N ALA A 243 -2.57 11.28 -13.05
CA ALA A 243 -2.34 10.15 -12.16
C ALA A 243 -3.49 9.96 -11.19
N ILE A 244 -3.71 8.71 -10.80
CA ILE A 244 -4.67 8.30 -9.76
C ILE A 244 -3.91 7.38 -8.81
N SER A 245 -3.94 7.68 -7.51
CA SER A 245 -3.32 6.84 -6.49
C SER A 245 -4.27 6.63 -5.32
N LEU A 246 -4.58 5.38 -5.02
CA LEU A 246 -5.25 4.95 -3.80
C LEU A 246 -4.20 4.43 -2.83
N VAL A 247 -4.16 4.97 -1.62
CA VAL A 247 -3.07 4.73 -0.68
C VAL A 247 -3.65 4.40 0.68
N ASN A 248 -3.05 3.41 1.35
CA ASN A 248 -3.50 2.88 2.64
C ASN A 248 -2.63 3.35 3.82
N VAL A 249 -1.45 3.88 3.54
CA VAL A 249 -0.49 4.37 4.55
C VAL A 249 0.17 5.66 4.05
N PRO A 250 0.67 6.54 4.95
CA PRO A 250 1.16 7.83 4.50
C PRO A 250 2.33 7.78 3.52
N TRP A 251 3.31 6.93 3.80
CA TRP A 251 4.52 6.81 3.00
C TRP A 251 4.49 5.58 2.09
N VAL A 252 4.77 5.77 0.80
CA VAL A 252 4.94 4.68 -0.18
C VAL A 252 6.41 4.36 -0.45
N GLY A 253 7.29 5.30 -0.10
CA GLY A 253 8.74 5.17 -0.12
C GLY A 253 9.37 6.12 0.89
N GLU A 254 10.70 6.11 0.98
CA GLU A 254 11.43 6.91 1.98
C GLU A 254 11.27 8.44 1.80
N ASP A 255 11.17 8.94 0.56
CA ASP A 255 10.88 10.36 0.25
C ASP A 255 9.57 10.50 -0.55
N SER A 256 8.58 9.67 -0.28
CA SER A 256 7.30 9.76 -0.98
C SER A 256 6.15 9.54 -0.02
N MET A 257 5.46 10.63 0.30
CA MET A 257 4.28 10.69 1.15
C MET A 257 3.07 11.17 0.34
N PRO A 258 2.51 10.32 -0.54
CA PRO A 258 1.36 10.71 -1.37
C PRO A 258 0.08 10.91 -0.56
N ALA A 259 -0.01 10.34 0.65
CA ALA A 259 -1.22 10.36 1.49
C ALA A 259 -0.96 10.84 2.93
N PRO A 260 -0.63 12.13 3.15
CA PRO A 260 -0.25 12.64 4.46
C PRO A 260 -1.32 12.47 5.56
N LYS A 261 -2.59 12.25 5.20
CA LYS A 261 -3.71 12.06 6.15
C LYS A 261 -4.17 10.60 6.27
N ALA A 262 -3.45 9.66 5.64
CA ALA A 262 -3.80 8.25 5.70
C ALA A 262 -3.64 7.70 7.11
N GLU A 263 -4.62 6.92 7.53
CA GLU A 263 -4.61 6.22 8.81
C GLU A 263 -4.50 4.73 8.54
N PHE A 264 -3.89 3.99 9.47
CA PHE A 264 -3.58 2.58 9.22
C PHE A 264 -4.83 1.68 9.24
N SER A 265 -5.90 2.09 9.93
CA SER A 265 -7.02 1.22 10.26
C SER A 265 -8.35 1.98 10.42
N ASP A 266 -8.56 3.02 9.60
CA ASP A 266 -9.80 3.81 9.61
C ASP A 266 -10.88 3.20 8.69
N GLY A 267 -10.53 2.15 7.95
CA GLY A 267 -11.36 1.45 7.00
C GLY A 267 -11.49 2.19 5.67
N PHE A 268 -10.68 3.20 5.38
CA PHE A 268 -10.73 4.00 4.15
C PHE A 268 -9.40 3.94 3.38
N LEU A 269 -9.45 4.35 2.12
CA LEU A 269 -8.28 4.59 1.29
C LEU A 269 -8.19 6.08 0.98
N ASP A 270 -6.98 6.63 1.04
CA ASP A 270 -6.72 7.99 0.62
C ASP A 270 -6.50 8.01 -0.89
N LEU A 271 -7.39 8.71 -1.58
CA LEU A 271 -7.41 8.90 -3.02
C LEU A 271 -6.75 10.25 -3.36
N ALA A 272 -5.58 10.18 -3.99
CA ALA A 272 -4.87 11.32 -4.56
C ALA A 272 -4.99 11.29 -6.10
N LEU A 273 -5.71 12.25 -6.67
CA LEU A 273 -5.88 12.43 -8.10
C LEU A 273 -5.10 13.65 -8.56
N ILE A 274 -4.34 13.51 -9.64
CA ILE A 274 -3.71 14.65 -10.32
C ILE A 274 -4.50 14.90 -11.60
N LYS A 275 -5.18 16.03 -11.67
CA LYS A 275 -5.88 16.51 -12.87
C LYS A 275 -4.90 17.07 -13.89
N ASP A 276 -5.39 17.38 -15.08
CA ASP A 276 -4.59 18.06 -16.11
C ASP A 276 -3.96 19.34 -15.55
N CYS A 277 -2.65 19.48 -15.72
CA CYS A 277 -1.88 20.59 -15.17
C CYS A 277 -0.65 20.92 -16.01
N PRO A 278 -0.12 22.15 -15.91
CA PRO A 278 1.16 22.51 -16.53
C PRO A 278 2.31 21.62 -16.02
N LYS A 279 3.32 21.40 -16.87
CA LYS A 279 4.51 20.60 -16.50
C LYS A 279 5.26 21.17 -15.29
N SER A 280 5.33 22.50 -15.16
CA SER A 280 5.92 23.17 -14.01
C SER A 280 5.17 22.86 -12.71
N ALA A 281 3.83 22.86 -12.75
CA ALA A 281 2.99 22.47 -11.63
C ALA A 281 3.22 21.00 -11.26
N LEU A 282 3.34 20.11 -12.25
CA LEU A 282 3.63 18.68 -12.02
C LEU A 282 4.98 18.45 -11.34
N VAL A 283 6.02 19.20 -11.75
CA VAL A 283 7.33 19.17 -11.08
C VAL A 283 7.23 19.70 -9.65
N SER A 284 6.48 20.78 -9.42
CA SER A 284 6.23 21.31 -8.07
C SER A 284 5.49 20.29 -7.19
N ILE A 285 4.48 19.61 -7.71
CA ILE A 285 3.76 18.52 -7.04
C ILE A 285 4.71 17.40 -6.65
N SER A 286 5.59 16.97 -7.57
CA SER A 286 6.57 15.91 -7.31
C SER A 286 7.56 16.28 -6.19
N MET A 287 8.02 17.52 -6.14
CA MET A 287 8.88 17.99 -5.04
C MET A 287 8.14 18.00 -3.69
N LYS A 288 6.88 18.45 -3.69
CA LYS A 288 6.01 18.53 -2.50
C LYS A 288 5.44 17.18 -2.06
N ILE A 289 5.58 16.11 -2.84
CA ILE A 289 5.22 14.74 -2.38
C ILE A 289 6.13 14.28 -1.24
N ARG A 290 7.33 14.85 -1.11
CA ARG A 290 8.29 14.47 -0.07
C ARG A 290 7.85 14.85 1.35
N ASP A 291 7.13 15.97 1.46
CA ASP A 291 6.59 16.49 2.73
C ASP A 291 5.05 16.43 2.78
N GLY A 292 4.42 15.85 1.76
CA GLY A 292 2.97 15.69 1.65
C GLY A 292 2.20 16.97 1.36
N THR A 293 2.87 18.12 1.18
CA THR A 293 2.19 19.40 0.93
C THR A 293 1.63 19.51 -0.49
N HIS A 294 1.87 18.52 -1.35
CA HIS A 294 1.32 18.45 -2.71
C HIS A 294 -0.20 18.42 -2.73
N VAL A 295 -0.84 17.92 -1.67
CA VAL A 295 -2.30 17.89 -1.51
C VAL A 295 -2.94 19.28 -1.49
N ASN A 296 -2.16 20.33 -1.24
CA ASN A 296 -2.61 21.73 -1.26
C ASN A 296 -2.57 22.35 -2.67
N SER A 297 -2.06 21.63 -3.67
CA SER A 297 -2.03 22.10 -5.06
C SER A 297 -3.44 22.15 -5.64
N PRO A 298 -3.82 23.18 -6.42
CA PRO A 298 -5.14 23.26 -7.05
C PRO A 298 -5.38 22.17 -8.10
N TYR A 299 -4.32 21.49 -8.55
CA TYR A 299 -4.37 20.40 -9.52
C TYR A 299 -4.50 19.02 -8.87
N VAL A 300 -4.44 18.95 -7.53
CA VAL A 300 -4.54 17.71 -6.78
C VAL A 300 -5.90 17.66 -6.09
N ILE A 301 -6.66 16.60 -6.34
CA ILE A 301 -7.82 16.26 -5.52
C ILE A 301 -7.38 15.20 -4.53
N TYR A 302 -7.65 15.45 -3.25
CA TYR A 302 -7.31 14.56 -2.16
C TYR A 302 -8.55 14.27 -1.32
N LEU A 303 -8.97 13.02 -1.26
CA LEU A 303 -10.12 12.62 -0.43
C LEU A 303 -9.99 11.20 0.12
N LYS A 304 -10.72 10.87 1.18
CA LYS A 304 -10.85 9.51 1.67
C LYS A 304 -12.04 8.80 1.00
N VAL A 305 -11.86 7.54 0.61
CA VAL A 305 -12.88 6.72 -0.05
C VAL A 305 -13.00 5.35 0.59
N LYS A 306 -14.23 4.83 0.69
CA LYS A 306 -14.52 3.49 1.20
C LYS A 306 -14.46 2.42 0.10
N ALA A 307 -14.89 2.80 -1.10
CA ALA A 307 -14.90 1.95 -2.27
C ALA A 307 -14.54 2.79 -3.50
N PHE A 308 -13.91 2.14 -4.48
CA PHE A 308 -13.45 2.78 -5.70
C PHE A 308 -13.56 1.83 -6.89
N LYS A 309 -13.97 2.36 -8.04
CA LYS A 309 -13.99 1.70 -9.34
C LYS A 309 -13.34 2.62 -10.36
N LEU A 310 -12.44 2.06 -11.15
CA LEU A 310 -11.82 2.76 -12.28
C LEU A 310 -12.21 2.05 -13.57
N PHE A 311 -12.67 2.84 -14.53
CA PHE A 311 -12.95 2.44 -15.89
C PHE A 311 -11.96 3.19 -16.79
N PRO A 312 -10.80 2.59 -17.12
CA PRO A 312 -9.84 3.19 -18.03
C PRO A 312 -10.52 3.45 -19.39
N GLY A 313 -10.33 4.65 -19.94
CA GLY A 313 -10.77 4.98 -21.28
C GLY A 313 -9.91 4.26 -22.33
N ASN A 314 -10.52 3.97 -23.48
CA ASN A 314 -9.83 3.44 -24.66
C ASN A 314 -8.90 4.49 -25.28
#